data_AF-V4QHY9-F1
#
_entry.id   AF-V4QHY9-F1
#
_cell.length_a   1.000
_cell.length_b   1.000
_cell.length_c   1.000
_cell.angle_alpha   90.00
_cell.angle_beta   90.00
_cell.angle_gamma   90.00
#
_symmetry.space_group_name_H-M   'P 1'
#
loop_
_entity.id
_entity.type
_entity.pdbx_description
1 polymer ?
#
loop_
_entity_poly.entity_id
_entity_poly.type
_entity_poly.pdbx_seq_one_letter_code
_entity_poly.pdbx_strand_id
1 'polypeptide(L)'
;MLNAKLTAALIALSLVTAGTVAHAETPFVAANVSLKNVDFSNPDEVNGAYNRLRRTAAYVCDSRTHGRANGVNDVDCAAMALDQAVIDAGQPALSLHHAERLGAQKAIMAKAKLAEDKKQYAAK
;
A
#
# COMPACT_ATOMS: atom_id res chain seq x y z
N MET A 1 62.39 -5.01 -10.13
CA MET A 1 62.45 -3.65 -9.57
C MET A 1 61.56 -2.76 -10.44
N LEU A 2 60.59 -2.08 -9.81
CA LEU A 2 59.90 -0.82 -10.16
C LEU A 2 59.55 -0.54 -11.65
N ASN A 3 58.38 -0.05 -12.06
CA ASN A 3 57.18 0.45 -11.39
C ASN A 3 56.10 0.78 -12.45
N ALA A 4 54.84 0.78 -11.98
CA ALA A 4 53.71 1.65 -12.32
C ALA A 4 53.44 2.03 -13.81
N LYS A 5 52.40 1.47 -14.45
CA LYS A 5 50.96 1.81 -14.36
C LYS A 5 50.57 3.18 -14.97
N LEU A 6 49.71 3.06 -15.99
CA LEU A 6 48.51 3.86 -16.30
C LEU A 6 48.59 5.40 -16.29
N THR A 7 48.15 6.00 -17.39
CA THR A 7 47.00 6.93 -17.36
C THR A 7 46.35 7.01 -18.74
N ALA A 8 45.19 6.35 -18.86
CA ALA A 8 44.31 6.45 -20.01
C ALA A 8 43.34 7.63 -19.83
N ALA A 9 43.21 8.41 -20.91
CA ALA A 9 42.08 9.23 -21.33
C ALA A 9 41.17 9.87 -20.26
N LEU A 10 41.36 11.17 -20.02
CA LEU A 10 40.27 12.05 -19.57
C LEU A 10 39.28 12.22 -20.74
N ILE A 11 38.11 11.60 -20.63
CA ILE A 11 36.93 12.01 -21.38
C ILE A 11 36.05 12.78 -20.40
N ALA A 12 35.98 14.09 -20.61
CA ALA A 12 35.04 14.98 -19.95
C ALA A 12 33.62 14.61 -20.40
N LEU A 13 32.92 13.78 -19.61
CA LEU A 13 31.50 13.52 -19.78
C LEU A 13 30.71 14.56 -18.97
N SER A 14 30.20 15.54 -19.73
CA SER A 14 28.81 16.00 -19.70
C SER A 14 28.19 16.30 -18.34
N LEU A 15 27.95 17.60 -18.13
CA LEU A 15 27.02 18.16 -17.17
C LEU A 15 25.72 17.33 -17.13
N VAL A 16 25.57 16.51 -16.10
CA VAL A 16 24.24 16.07 -15.66
C VAL A 16 23.68 17.25 -14.88
N THR A 17 22.95 18.10 -15.59
CA THR A 17 21.91 18.92 -14.96
C THR A 17 20.96 17.93 -14.29
N ALA A 18 21.19 17.69 -13.00
CA ALA A 18 20.23 17.09 -12.11
C ALA A 18 19.03 18.05 -12.09
N GLY A 19 18.14 17.86 -13.07
CA GLY A 19 16.79 18.37 -13.00
C GLY A 19 16.19 17.74 -11.76
N THR A 20 16.27 18.48 -10.65
CA THR A 20 15.36 18.26 -9.53
C THR A 20 13.98 18.49 -10.12
N VAL A 21 13.34 17.41 -10.57
CA VAL A 21 11.90 17.35 -10.67
C VAL A 21 11.41 17.67 -9.27
N ALA A 22 11.10 18.94 -9.04
CA ALA A 22 10.23 19.35 -7.98
C ALA A 22 8.93 18.61 -8.25
N HIS A 23 8.79 17.42 -7.65
CA HIS A 23 7.47 16.87 -7.38
C HIS A 23 6.80 17.98 -6.58
N ALA A 24 5.89 18.71 -7.23
CA ALA A 24 4.93 19.50 -6.52
C ALA A 24 4.27 18.51 -5.57
N GLU A 25 4.60 18.64 -4.29
CA GLU A 25 4.03 17.83 -3.22
C GLU A 25 2.54 18.14 -3.23
N THR A 26 1.78 17.39 -4.05
CA THR A 26 0.35 17.24 -3.82
C THR A 26 0.23 16.90 -2.35
N PRO A 27 -0.50 17.67 -1.54
CA PRO A 27 -0.60 17.45 -0.11
C PRO A 27 -1.27 16.09 0.09
N PHE A 28 -0.48 15.03 0.12
CA PHE A 28 -0.94 13.72 0.49
C PHE A 28 -1.29 13.82 1.96
N VAL A 29 -2.55 13.53 2.27
CA VAL A 29 -3.04 13.56 3.65
C VAL A 29 -2.35 12.42 4.40
N ALA A 30 -1.30 12.77 5.15
CA ALA A 30 -0.61 11.84 6.03
C ALA A 30 -1.39 11.72 7.34
N ALA A 31 -1.81 10.50 7.68
CA ALA A 31 -2.46 10.21 8.95
C ALA A 31 -1.61 9.23 9.78
N ASN A 32 -1.26 9.65 11.00
CA ASN A 32 -0.48 8.83 11.91
C ASN A 32 -1.39 7.95 12.76
N VAL A 33 -1.25 6.63 12.63
CA VAL A 33 -1.96 5.67 13.50
C VAL A 33 -1.00 5.18 14.57
N SER A 34 -1.24 5.56 15.83
CA SER A 34 -0.47 5.03 16.95
C SER A 34 -0.82 3.55 17.19
N LEU A 35 0.20 2.71 17.17
CA LEU A 35 0.13 1.30 17.57
C LEU A 35 0.75 1.08 18.97
N LYS A 36 1.02 2.16 19.70
CA LYS A 36 1.58 2.10 21.05
C LYS A 36 0.56 1.43 21.98
N ASN A 37 1.02 0.45 22.76
CA ASN A 37 0.23 -0.36 23.69
C ASN A 37 -0.75 -1.35 23.03
N VAL A 38 -0.53 -1.75 21.78
CA VAL A 38 -1.24 -2.90 21.20
C VAL A 38 -0.52 -4.17 21.61
N ASP A 39 -1.23 -5.08 22.27
CA ASP A 39 -0.76 -6.44 22.49
C ASP A 39 -1.00 -7.28 21.22
N PHE A 40 0.07 -7.51 20.46
CA PHE A 40 0.02 -8.32 19.24
C PHE A 40 -0.09 -9.82 19.48
N SER A 41 -0.06 -10.28 20.74
CA SER A 41 -0.38 -11.65 21.11
C SER A 41 -1.88 -11.87 21.31
N ASN A 42 -2.65 -10.79 21.52
CA ASN A 42 -4.09 -10.82 21.69
C ASN A 42 -4.80 -10.61 20.33
N PRO A 43 -5.55 -11.61 19.81
CA PRO A 43 -6.20 -11.49 18.50
C PRO A 43 -7.22 -10.36 18.42
N ASP A 44 -7.90 -10.02 19.52
CA ASP A 44 -8.88 -8.93 19.55
C ASP A 44 -8.19 -7.57 19.38
N GLU A 45 -7.02 -7.40 19.98
CA GLU A 45 -6.22 -6.19 19.86
C GLU A 45 -5.58 -6.05 18.47
N VAL A 46 -5.11 -7.16 17.88
CA VAL A 46 -4.62 -7.21 16.49
C VAL A 46 -5.74 -6.79 15.53
N ASN A 47 -6.94 -7.36 15.68
CA ASN A 47 -8.10 -6.98 14.88
C ASN A 47 -8.50 -5.50 15.10
N GLY A 48 -8.44 -5.02 16.35
CA GLY A 48 -8.69 -3.61 16.68
C GLY A 48 -7.70 -2.67 15.99
N ALA A 49 -6.40 -2.98 16.07
CA ALA A 49 -5.33 -2.23 15.42
C ALA A 49 -5.48 -2.23 13.89
N TYR A 50 -5.71 -3.41 13.29
CA TYR A 50 -5.94 -3.54 11.86
C TYR A 50 -7.15 -2.70 11.39
N ASN A 51 -8.25 -2.70 12.15
CA ASN A 51 -9.42 -1.89 11.83
C ASN A 51 -9.16 -0.38 11.93
N ARG A 52 -8.28 0.06 12.83
CA ARG A 52 -7.85 1.48 12.88
C ARG A 52 -7.05 1.85 11.63
N LEU A 53 -6.11 1.00 11.21
CA LEU A 53 -5.35 1.21 9.96
C LEU A 53 -6.31 1.28 8.77
N ARG A 54 -7.23 0.32 8.64
CA ARG A 54 -8.21 0.26 7.54
C ARG A 54 -9.11 1.49 7.47
N ARG A 55 -9.62 1.96 8.61
CA ARG A 55 -10.45 3.19 8.64
C ARG A 55 -9.64 4.42 8.26
N THR A 56 -8.40 4.49 8.71
CA THR A 56 -7.51 5.61 8.41
C THR A 56 -7.17 5.63 6.91
N ALA A 57 -6.84 4.47 6.34
CA ALA A 57 -6.61 4.31 4.89
C ALA A 57 -7.83 4.76 4.07
N ALA A 58 -9.05 4.39 4.48
CA ALA A 58 -10.26 4.86 3.82
C ALA A 58 -10.48 6.38 3.95
N TYR A 59 -10.17 6.96 5.11
CA TYR A 59 -10.29 8.40 5.34
C TYR A 59 -9.33 9.20 4.47
N VAL A 60 -8.04 8.84 4.44
CA VAL A 60 -7.04 9.57 3.65
C VAL A 60 -7.29 9.46 2.14
N CYS A 61 -7.94 8.39 1.71
CA CYS A 61 -8.30 8.14 0.31
C CYS A 61 -9.71 8.61 -0.08
N ASP A 62 -10.45 9.24 0.84
CA ASP A 62 -11.78 9.75 0.55
C ASP A 62 -11.68 10.99 -0.35
N SER A 63 -11.92 10.79 -1.64
CA SER A 63 -11.84 11.87 -2.63
C SER A 63 -12.93 12.91 -2.48
N ARG A 64 -14.01 12.62 -1.73
CA ARG A 64 -15.04 13.62 -1.38
C ARG A 64 -14.54 14.61 -0.34
N THR A 65 -13.65 14.15 0.53
CA THR A 65 -13.10 14.95 1.64
C THR A 65 -11.79 15.63 1.24
N HIS A 66 -10.96 14.99 0.41
CA HIS A 66 -9.60 15.45 0.10
C HIS A 66 -9.32 15.72 -1.39
N GLY A 67 -10.32 15.53 -2.26
CA GLY A 67 -10.17 15.63 -3.71
C GLY A 67 -9.56 14.35 -4.32
N ARG A 68 -9.78 14.11 -5.61
CA ARG A 68 -9.21 12.94 -6.30
C ARG A 68 -7.73 13.14 -6.56
N ALA A 69 -6.89 12.26 -6.01
CA ALA A 69 -5.52 12.09 -6.46
C ALA A 69 -5.50 11.22 -7.74
N ASN A 70 -5.06 11.82 -8.86
CA ASN A 70 -4.53 11.12 -10.04
C ASN A 70 -5.38 9.97 -10.65
N GLY A 71 -6.71 10.06 -10.59
CA GLY A 71 -7.60 9.11 -11.28
C GLY A 71 -7.68 7.71 -10.66
N VAL A 72 -7.09 7.50 -9.48
CA VAL A 72 -7.29 6.28 -8.69
C VAL A 72 -8.63 6.40 -7.97
N ASN A 73 -9.42 5.31 -7.98
CA ASN A 73 -10.67 5.31 -7.21
C ASN A 73 -10.36 5.12 -5.70
N ASP A 74 -11.23 5.65 -4.85
CA ASP A 74 -11.03 5.69 -3.39
C ASP A 74 -10.83 4.28 -2.79
N VAL A 75 -11.42 3.26 -3.39
CA VAL A 75 -11.32 1.87 -2.94
C VAL A 75 -9.92 1.30 -3.18
N ASP A 76 -9.38 1.49 -4.37
CA ASP A 76 -8.03 1.04 -4.74
C ASP A 76 -6.97 1.81 -3.98
N CYS A 77 -7.16 3.13 -3.81
CA CYS A 77 -6.31 3.94 -2.96
C CYS A 77 -6.30 3.40 -1.52
N ALA A 78 -7.48 3.15 -0.93
CA ALA A 78 -7.58 2.67 0.45
C ALA A 78 -6.97 1.27 0.63
N ALA A 79 -7.07 0.40 -0.38
CA ALA A 79 -6.41 -0.90 -0.38
C ALA A 79 -4.89 -0.74 -0.38
N MET A 80 -4.33 0.04 -1.32
CA MET A 80 -2.89 0.28 -1.40
C MET A 80 -2.33 0.95 -0.13
N ALA A 81 -3.06 1.95 0.40
CA ALA A 81 -2.67 2.63 1.64
C ALA A 81 -2.70 1.69 2.86
N LEU A 82 -3.66 0.76 2.91
CA LEU A 82 -3.72 -0.23 3.98
C LEU A 82 -2.59 -1.25 3.86
N ASP A 83 -2.29 -1.74 2.66
CA ASP A 83 -1.20 -2.68 2.42
C ASP A 83 0.14 -2.06 2.85
N GLN A 84 0.39 -0.82 2.43
CA GLN A 84 1.60 -0.08 2.84
C GLN A 84 1.63 0.14 4.36
N ALA A 85 0.51 0.53 4.98
CA ALA A 85 0.46 0.74 6.43
C ALA A 85 0.72 -0.54 7.24
N VAL A 86 0.30 -1.71 6.74
CA VAL A 86 0.61 -3.01 7.36
C VAL A 86 2.09 -3.33 7.22
N ILE A 87 2.70 -3.06 6.06
CA ILE A 87 4.15 -3.22 5.83
C ILE A 87 4.94 -2.31 6.77
N ASP A 88 4.59 -1.03 6.84
CA ASP A 88 5.28 -0.01 7.64
C ASP A 88 5.14 -0.26 9.15
N ALA A 89 4.02 -0.85 9.59
CA ALA A 89 3.85 -1.26 10.98
C ALA A 89 4.90 -2.31 11.42
N GLY A 90 5.38 -3.13 10.48
CA GLY A 90 6.44 -4.12 10.74
C GLY A 90 6.06 -5.20 11.76
N GLN A 91 4.76 -5.42 11.99
CA GLN A 91 4.26 -6.39 12.99
C GLN A 91 3.77 -7.68 12.32
N PRO A 92 4.41 -8.85 12.58
CA PRO A 92 4.03 -10.12 11.95
C PRO A 92 2.56 -10.50 12.14
N ALA A 93 1.99 -10.23 13.33
CA ALA A 93 0.60 -10.52 13.62
C ALA A 93 -0.38 -9.71 12.75
N LEU A 94 -0.06 -8.45 12.45
CA LEU A 94 -0.86 -7.62 11.54
C LEU A 94 -0.75 -8.12 10.09
N SER A 95 0.45 -8.48 9.64
CA SER A 95 0.65 -9.02 8.29
C SER A 95 -0.09 -10.33 8.08
N LEU A 96 -0.05 -11.23 9.07
CA LEU A 96 -0.81 -12.48 9.03
C LEU A 96 -2.32 -12.22 8.99
N HIS A 97 -2.82 -11.38 9.90
CA HIS A 97 -4.24 -11.02 9.93
C HIS A 97 -4.69 -10.37 8.60
N HIS A 98 -3.87 -9.50 8.02
CA HIS A 98 -4.13 -8.88 6.74
C HIS A 98 -4.23 -9.91 5.60
N ALA A 99 -3.30 -10.87 5.53
CA ALA A 99 -3.33 -11.94 4.54
C ALA A 99 -4.57 -12.83 4.66
N GLU A 100 -4.99 -13.16 5.88
CA GLU A 100 -6.23 -13.91 6.15
C GLU A 100 -7.47 -13.18 5.61
N ARG A 101 -7.53 -11.86 5.84
CA ARG A 101 -8.64 -11.01 5.35
C ARG A 101 -8.70 -10.98 3.82
N LEU A 102 -7.56 -10.85 3.16
CA LEU A 102 -7.47 -10.90 1.69
C LEU A 102 -7.93 -12.28 1.16
N GLY A 103 -7.51 -13.36 1.80
CA GLY A 103 -7.92 -14.73 1.45
C GLY A 103 -9.43 -14.94 1.60
N ALA A 104 -10.00 -14.51 2.73
CA ALA A 104 -11.45 -14.61 2.98
C ALA A 104 -12.27 -13.79 1.97
N GLN A 105 -11.80 -12.58 1.62
CA GLN A 105 -12.46 -11.74 0.64
C GLN A 105 -12.47 -12.38 -0.76
N LYS A 106 -11.35 -12.95 -1.20
CA LYS A 106 -11.26 -13.68 -2.47
C LYS A 106 -12.23 -14.87 -2.51
N ALA A 107 -12.34 -15.62 -1.41
CA ALA A 107 -13.25 -16.75 -1.32
C ALA A 107 -14.74 -16.31 -1.40
N ILE A 108 -15.11 -15.18 -0.77
CA ILE A 108 -16.48 -14.64 -0.86
C ILE A 108 -16.80 -14.21 -2.29
N MET A 109 -15.88 -13.51 -2.96
CA MET A 109 -16.08 -13.08 -4.36
C MET A 109 -16.22 -14.27 -5.31
N ALA A 110 -15.41 -15.32 -5.12
CA ALA A 110 -15.53 -16.55 -5.90
C ALA A 110 -16.90 -17.23 -5.72
N LYS A 111 -17.40 -17.30 -4.47
CA LYS A 111 -18.73 -17.84 -4.17
C LYS A 111 -19.85 -16.99 -4.79
N ALA A 112 -19.73 -15.67 -4.75
CA ALA A 112 -20.70 -14.76 -5.36
C ALA A 112 -20.77 -14.95 -6.88
N LYS A 113 -19.61 -15.03 -7.53
CA LYS A 113 -19.52 -15.30 -8.97
C LYS A 113 -20.17 -16.63 -9.36
N LEU A 114 -19.87 -17.70 -8.62
CA LEU A 114 -20.50 -19.01 -8.84
C LEU A 114 -22.03 -18.96 -8.68
N ALA A 115 -22.54 -18.17 -7.74
CA ALA A 115 -23.97 -18.00 -7.55
C ALA A 115 -24.63 -17.22 -8.70
N GLU A 116 -23.96 -16.21 -9.24
CA GLU A 116 -24.42 -15.45 -10.39
C GLU A 116 -24.44 -16.30 -11.67
N ASP A 117 -23.35 -17.01 -11.94
CA ASP A 117 -23.24 -17.92 -13.08
C ASP A 117 -24.39 -18.95 -13.04
N LYS A 118 -24.67 -19.56 -11.88
CA LYS A 118 -25.80 -20.50 -11.70
C LYS A 118 -27.16 -19.89 -12.03
N LYS A 119 -27.41 -18.63 -11.69
CA LYS A 119 -28.67 -17.94 -12.03
C LYS A 119 -28.80 -17.72 -13.53
N GLN A 120 -27.70 -17.37 -14.22
CA GLN A 120 -27.69 -17.19 -15.67
C GLN A 120 -27.97 -18.50 -16.42
N TYR A 121 -27.49 -19.64 -15.90
CA TYR A 121 -27.78 -20.96 -16.48
C TYR A 121 -29.20 -21.45 -16.19
N ALA A 122 -29.78 -21.11 -15.03
CA ALA A 122 -31.15 -21.48 -14.69
C ALA A 122 -32.24 -20.64 -15.40
N ALA A 123 -31.85 -19.51 -15.99
CA ALA A 123 -32.73 -18.63 -16.76
C ALA A 123 -32.78 -18.94 -18.26
N LYS A 124 -32.11 -20.02 -18.71
CA LYS A 124 -32.12 -20.54 -20.08
C LYS A 124 -32.89 -21.85 -20.12
#